data_AF-A0A672KBR0-F1
#
_entry.id   AF-A0A672KBR0-F1
#
_cell.length_a   1.000
_cell.length_b   1.000
_cell.length_c   1.000
_cell.angle_alpha   90.00
_cell.angle_beta   90.00
_cell.angle_gamma   90.00
#
_symmetry.space_group_name_H-M   'P 1'
#
loop_
_entity.id
_entity.type
_entity.pdbx_description
1 polymer ?
#
loop_
_entity_poly.entity_id
_entity_poly.type
_entity_poly.pdbx_seq_one_letter_code
_entity_poly.pdbx_strand_id
1 'polypeptide(L)'
;MSFFLLLKQKIFCRMLVTIQLMVAIDFHSIFSILCKSMATVNCLVTRGAATFSGPPEQRIHLGWLGVVGGGGVPPRDIHRKRQEKDLSELQSLIEAHFIQRKKDEEELIALVNRIEKRRTERAEQQRIRTEKEKERQARLAEEKERREQEEQRKKLDEDAKKKKVLTNMTHQYGGIQQKGRKGAKKQTEREKKKKILAERRKPINIDHLSEDKLKEKASELWQWMMQLEAEKFDLSEKLKRQKYDVSADIKKQQNNRFESLRRL
;
A
#
# COMPACT_ATOMS: atom_id res chain seq x y z
N MET A 1 -2.08 53.01 -3.34
CA MET A 1 -0.92 52.23 -3.84
C MET A 1 -0.24 51.39 -2.76
N SER A 2 -0.23 51.80 -1.49
CA SER A 2 0.49 51.09 -0.41
C SER A 2 -0.11 49.76 0.09
N PHE A 3 -1.42 49.54 -0.08
CA PHE A 3 -2.08 48.31 0.41
C PHE A 3 -1.79 47.06 -0.44
N PHE A 4 -1.57 47.24 -1.75
CA PHE A 4 -1.26 46.14 -2.67
C PHE A 4 0.17 45.62 -2.51
N LEU A 5 1.10 46.48 -2.09
CA LEU A 5 2.48 46.11 -1.81
C LEU A 5 2.61 45.29 -0.52
N LEU A 6 1.90 45.67 0.55
CA LEU A 6 1.89 44.90 1.81
C LEU A 6 1.28 43.50 1.64
N LEU A 7 0.25 43.35 0.78
CA LEU A 7 -0.40 42.06 0.56
C LEU A 7 0.50 41.11 -0.26
N LYS A 8 1.22 41.64 -1.25
CA LYS A 8 2.21 40.87 -2.01
C LYS A 8 3.36 40.39 -1.12
N GLN A 9 3.82 41.22 -0.19
CA GLN A 9 4.91 40.87 0.73
C GLN A 9 4.49 39.79 1.74
N LYS A 10 3.24 39.81 2.23
CA LYS A 10 2.70 38.76 3.11
C LYS A 10 2.48 37.42 2.41
N ILE A 11 2.07 37.42 1.14
CA ILE A 11 1.89 36.18 0.36
C ILE A 11 3.25 35.55 0.03
N PHE A 12 4.24 36.38 -0.33
CA PHE A 12 5.58 35.89 -0.66
C PHE A 12 6.30 35.26 0.56
N CYS A 13 6.21 35.89 1.74
CA CYS A 13 6.76 35.32 2.98
C CYS A 13 6.07 34.01 3.38
N ARG A 14 4.74 33.91 3.20
CA ARG A 14 4.00 32.70 3.57
C ARG A 14 4.29 31.54 2.62
N MET A 15 4.55 31.84 1.35
CA MET A 15 4.91 30.86 0.33
C MET A 15 6.36 30.35 0.51
N LEU A 16 7.31 31.23 0.88
CA LEU A 16 8.68 30.81 1.22
C LEU A 16 8.72 29.90 2.46
N VAL A 17 7.96 30.23 3.52
CA VAL A 17 7.91 29.40 4.74
C VAL A 17 7.28 28.04 4.47
N THR A 18 6.27 27.95 3.59
CA THR A 18 5.70 26.64 3.19
C THR A 18 6.65 25.82 2.32
N ILE A 19 7.44 26.46 1.45
CA ILE A 19 8.43 25.77 0.61
C ILE A 19 9.60 25.27 1.48
N GLN A 20 10.05 26.05 2.46
CA GLN A 20 11.05 25.60 3.45
C GLN A 20 10.53 24.47 4.34
N LEU A 21 9.24 24.48 4.73
CA LEU A 21 8.64 23.36 5.47
C LEU A 21 8.51 22.09 4.61
N MET A 22 8.24 22.20 3.31
CA MET A 22 8.14 21.05 2.40
C MET A 22 9.51 20.40 2.17
N VAL A 23 10.59 21.19 2.00
CA VAL A 23 11.95 20.63 1.85
C VAL A 23 12.45 19.97 3.14
N ALA A 24 12.02 20.43 4.32
CA ALA A 24 12.38 19.85 5.60
C ALA A 24 11.68 18.50 5.91
N ILE A 25 10.50 18.25 5.32
CA ILE A 25 9.74 17.01 5.53
C ILE A 25 10.30 15.86 4.67
N ASP A 26 10.87 16.16 3.50
CA ASP A 26 11.46 15.13 2.63
C ASP A 26 12.84 14.65 3.12
N PHE A 27 13.67 15.52 3.72
CA PHE A 27 14.98 15.11 4.24
C PHE A 27 14.89 14.16 5.45
N HIS A 28 13.91 14.33 6.35
CA HIS A 28 13.75 13.45 7.51
C HIS A 28 13.14 12.08 7.16
N SER A 29 12.25 12.03 6.16
CA SER A 29 11.69 10.77 5.65
C SER A 29 12.72 9.94 4.89
N ILE A 30 13.55 10.60 4.06
CA ILE A 30 14.64 9.92 3.33
C ILE A 30 15.74 9.44 4.29
N PHE A 31 16.09 10.22 5.32
CA PHE A 31 17.08 9.81 6.33
C PHE A 31 16.57 8.64 7.20
N SER A 32 15.28 8.57 7.53
CA SER A 32 14.70 7.41 8.25
C SER A 32 14.62 6.14 7.40
N ILE A 33 14.45 6.25 6.08
CA ILE A 33 14.42 5.11 5.16
C ILE A 33 15.84 4.60 4.87
N LEU A 34 16.83 5.49 4.72
CA LEU A 34 18.23 5.08 4.60
C LEU A 34 18.79 4.52 5.92
N CYS A 35 18.41 5.05 7.09
CA CYS A 35 18.88 4.55 8.38
C CYS A 35 18.30 3.17 8.74
N LYS A 36 17.06 2.86 8.30
CA LYS A 36 16.49 1.50 8.39
C LYS A 36 17.13 0.50 7.40
N SER A 37 17.65 0.98 6.27
CA SER A 37 18.38 0.14 5.32
C SER A 37 19.82 -0.16 5.80
N MET A 38 20.53 0.82 6.39
CA MET A 38 21.87 0.59 6.96
C MET A 38 21.87 -0.24 8.27
N ALA A 39 20.78 -0.25 9.04
CA ALA A 39 20.64 -1.11 10.21
C ALA A 39 20.44 -2.61 9.86
N THR A 40 20.07 -2.92 8.61
CA THR A 40 19.88 -4.31 8.15
C THR A 40 21.16 -4.89 7.54
N VAL A 41 22.08 -4.05 7.05
CA VAL A 41 23.37 -4.50 6.49
C VAL A 41 24.44 -4.65 7.59
N ASN A 42 24.39 -3.86 8.68
CA ASN A 42 25.38 -3.97 9.76
C ASN A 42 25.05 -5.06 10.81
N CYS A 43 23.86 -5.66 10.77
CA CYS A 43 23.51 -6.81 11.62
C CYS A 43 24.03 -8.15 11.06
N LEU A 44 24.46 -8.19 9.78
CA LEU A 44 25.11 -9.36 9.18
C LEU A 44 26.65 -9.36 9.34
N VAL A 45 27.26 -8.29 9.87
CA VAL A 45 28.73 -8.21 10.06
C VAL A 45 29.15 -8.18 11.54
N THR A 46 28.23 -8.00 12.50
CA THR A 46 28.56 -7.97 13.95
C THR A 46 27.70 -8.89 14.83
N ARG A 47 27.25 -10.03 14.28
CA ARG A 47 26.78 -11.19 15.07
C ARG A 47 27.50 -12.50 14.72
N GLY A 48 28.76 -12.38 14.30
CA GLY A 48 29.71 -13.48 14.16
C GLY A 48 30.69 -13.59 15.35
N ALA A 49 30.27 -13.20 16.55
CA ALA A 49 31.03 -13.37 17.78
C ALA A 49 30.16 -14.10 18.81
N ALA A 50 29.90 -15.37 18.53
CA ALA A 50 29.37 -16.32 19.50
C ALA A 50 30.08 -17.65 19.26
N THR A 51 31.13 -17.84 20.04
CA THR A 51 31.60 -19.14 20.53
C THR A 51 31.63 -20.26 19.49
N PHE A 52 32.76 -20.36 18.78
CA PHE A 52 33.29 -21.63 18.34
C PHE A 52 33.63 -22.46 19.60
N SER A 53 32.61 -23.04 20.24
CA SER A 53 32.78 -24.17 21.14
C SER A 53 32.62 -25.43 20.29
N GLY A 54 33.71 -25.79 19.62
CA GLY A 54 33.81 -27.10 18.98
C GLY A 54 33.58 -28.22 20.01
N PRO A 55 33.02 -29.36 19.59
CA PRO A 55 32.85 -30.49 20.49
C PRO A 55 34.21 -30.91 21.06
N PRO A 56 34.29 -31.25 22.36
CA PRO A 56 35.54 -31.65 22.97
C PRO A 56 36.05 -32.90 22.28
N GLU A 57 37.24 -32.75 21.72
CA GLU A 57 38.20 -33.78 21.34
C GLU A 57 38.07 -34.96 22.31
N GLN A 58 37.55 -36.09 21.82
CA GLN A 58 37.60 -37.33 22.58
C GLN A 58 39.07 -37.72 22.69
N ARG A 59 39.65 -37.32 23.82
CA ARG A 59 40.92 -37.81 24.34
C ARG A 59 40.82 -39.33 24.46
N ILE A 60 41.22 -40.04 23.40
CA ILE A 60 41.58 -41.44 23.50
C ILE A 60 42.75 -41.53 24.46
N HIS A 61 42.44 -42.01 25.65
CA HIS A 61 43.38 -42.39 26.68
C HIS A 61 44.22 -43.54 26.11
N LEU A 62 45.39 -43.24 25.55
CA LEU A 62 46.41 -44.26 25.30
C LEU A 62 46.96 -44.66 26.66
N GLY A 63 46.22 -45.57 27.30
CA GLY A 63 46.75 -46.39 28.38
C GLY A 63 47.95 -47.15 27.85
N TRP A 64 49.12 -46.79 28.36
CA TRP A 64 50.26 -47.67 28.43
C TRP A 64 49.83 -48.98 29.09
N LEU A 65 49.58 -50.02 28.28
CA LEU A 65 49.77 -51.40 28.69
C LEU A 65 51.04 -51.88 27.99
N GLY A 66 52.10 -52.04 28.77
CA GLY A 66 53.22 -52.88 28.35
C GLY A 66 52.79 -54.34 28.23
N VAL A 67 53.55 -55.10 27.44
CA VAL A 67 54.06 -56.45 27.70
C VAL A 67 54.45 -57.13 26.38
N VAL A 68 55.77 -57.36 26.26
CA VAL A 68 56.44 -58.61 25.87
C VAL A 68 56.42 -59.09 24.41
N GLY A 69 57.64 -59.37 23.93
CA GLY A 69 57.93 -60.65 23.28
C GLY A 69 58.12 -60.60 21.77
N GLY A 70 59.37 -60.78 21.33
CA GLY A 70 59.75 -60.85 19.93
C GLY A 70 59.10 -62.00 19.14
N GLY A 71 58.96 -61.75 17.85
CA GLY A 71 58.62 -62.71 16.81
C GLY A 71 58.51 -61.95 15.50
N GLY A 72 59.55 -62.02 14.66
CA GLY A 72 59.58 -61.37 13.36
C GLY A 72 58.38 -61.82 12.52
N VAL A 73 57.45 -60.90 12.27
CA VAL A 73 56.25 -61.15 11.46
C VAL A 73 56.69 -61.15 9.99
N PRO A 74 56.41 -62.20 9.20
CA PRO A 74 56.87 -62.26 7.82
C PRO A 74 56.22 -61.13 6.98
N PRO A 75 56.94 -60.50 6.05
CA PRO A 75 56.47 -59.28 5.34
C PRO A 75 55.10 -59.39 4.65
N ARG A 76 54.65 -60.60 4.25
CA ARG A 76 53.31 -60.82 3.67
C ARG A 76 52.16 -60.56 4.65
N ASP A 77 52.36 -60.82 5.94
CA ASP A 77 51.30 -60.65 6.96
C ASP A 77 51.05 -59.17 7.30
N ILE A 78 52.07 -58.32 7.15
CA ILE A 78 51.96 -56.88 7.37
C ILE A 78 51.10 -56.24 6.27
N HIS A 79 51.26 -56.68 5.03
CA HIS A 79 50.48 -56.17 3.90
C HIS A 79 49.00 -56.58 3.99
N ARG A 80 48.73 -57.84 4.36
CA ARG A 80 47.36 -58.33 4.61
C ARG A 80 46.67 -57.59 5.74
N LYS A 81 47.34 -57.43 6.90
CA LYS A 81 46.79 -56.69 8.05
C LYS A 81 46.58 -55.20 7.75
N ARG A 82 47.33 -54.61 6.80
CA ARG A 82 47.11 -53.24 6.33
C ARG A 82 45.85 -53.16 5.48
N GLN A 83 45.70 -54.04 4.49
CA GLN A 83 44.50 -54.10 3.65
C GLN A 83 43.23 -54.36 4.47
N GLU A 84 43.28 -55.25 5.46
CA GLU A 84 42.14 -55.52 6.35
C GLU A 84 41.76 -54.30 7.20
N LYS A 85 42.75 -53.53 7.69
CA LYS A 85 42.50 -52.27 8.41
C LYS A 85 41.90 -51.22 7.49
N ASP A 86 42.49 -51.00 6.33
CA ASP A 86 42.01 -50.02 5.36
C ASP A 86 40.56 -50.34 4.94
N LEU A 87 40.21 -51.63 4.74
CA LEU A 87 38.84 -52.05 4.44
C LEU A 87 37.88 -51.82 5.62
N SER A 88 38.30 -52.10 6.86
CA SER A 88 37.48 -51.85 8.05
C SER A 88 37.27 -50.36 8.35
N GLU A 89 38.29 -49.53 8.10
CA GLU A 89 38.22 -48.08 8.24
C GLU A 89 37.31 -47.47 7.18
N LEU A 90 37.43 -47.92 5.92
CA LEU A 90 36.53 -47.52 4.85
C LEU A 90 35.07 -47.91 5.14
N GLN A 91 34.82 -49.12 5.63
CA GLN A 91 33.47 -49.54 6.05
C GLN A 91 32.92 -48.66 7.17
N SER A 92 33.74 -48.36 8.19
CA SER A 92 33.34 -47.49 9.30
C SER A 92 33.05 -46.06 8.86
N LEU A 93 33.84 -45.51 7.91
CA LEU A 93 33.63 -44.19 7.32
C LEU A 93 32.33 -44.13 6.50
N ILE A 94 32.05 -45.18 5.71
CA ILE A 94 30.83 -45.29 4.92
C ILE A 94 29.62 -45.30 5.86
N GLU A 95 29.64 -46.15 6.89
CA GLU A 95 28.55 -46.24 7.87
C GLU A 95 28.37 -44.93 8.65
N ALA A 96 29.46 -44.31 9.11
CA ALA A 96 29.41 -43.01 9.78
C ALA A 96 28.80 -41.92 8.88
N HIS A 97 29.16 -41.88 7.59
CA HIS A 97 28.59 -40.92 6.64
C HIS A 97 27.08 -41.13 6.45
N PHE A 98 26.60 -42.37 6.33
CA PHE A 98 25.17 -42.65 6.22
C PHE A 98 24.40 -42.29 7.50
N ILE A 99 24.95 -42.62 8.68
CA ILE A 99 24.32 -42.29 9.96
C ILE A 99 24.26 -40.77 10.15
N GLN A 100 25.33 -40.05 9.81
CA GLN A 100 25.37 -38.60 9.89
C GLN A 100 24.35 -37.96 8.94
N ARG A 101 24.32 -38.37 7.67
CA ARG A 101 23.34 -37.89 6.68
C ARG A 101 21.90 -38.13 7.13
N LYS A 102 21.61 -39.31 7.66
CA LYS A 102 20.27 -39.65 8.15
C LYS A 102 19.85 -38.75 9.33
N LYS A 103 20.76 -38.49 10.27
CA LYS A 103 20.51 -37.57 11.40
C LYS A 103 20.28 -36.13 10.90
N ASP A 104 21.13 -35.65 9.99
CA ASP A 104 21.01 -34.32 9.41
C ASP A 104 19.69 -34.16 8.64
N GLU A 105 19.25 -35.19 7.91
CA GLU A 105 17.97 -35.22 7.21
C GLU A 105 16.77 -35.19 8.17
N GLU A 106 16.80 -35.99 9.23
CA GLU A 106 15.75 -36.01 10.26
C GLU A 106 15.63 -34.65 10.97
N GLU A 107 16.77 -34.01 11.30
CA GLU A 107 16.81 -32.67 11.89
C GLU A 107 16.30 -31.60 10.94
N LEU A 108 16.67 -31.69 9.66
CA LEU A 108 16.22 -30.77 8.62
C LEU A 108 14.71 -30.88 8.42
N ILE A 109 14.18 -32.09 8.32
CA ILE A 109 12.73 -32.34 8.20
C ILE A 109 11.99 -31.79 9.43
N ALA A 110 12.49 -32.04 10.64
CA ALA A 110 11.90 -31.51 11.86
C ALA A 110 11.92 -29.96 11.90
N LEU A 111 12.98 -29.34 11.37
CA LEU A 111 13.06 -27.88 11.27
C LEU A 111 12.08 -27.31 10.22
N VAL A 112 12.00 -27.93 9.04
CA VAL A 112 11.06 -27.54 7.99
C VAL A 112 9.62 -27.65 8.48
N ASN A 113 9.25 -28.76 9.11
CA ASN A 113 7.92 -28.95 9.70
C ASN A 113 7.56 -27.86 10.72
N ARG A 114 8.54 -27.43 11.56
CA ARG A 114 8.33 -26.32 12.51
C ARG A 114 8.22 -24.95 11.83
N ILE A 115 8.90 -24.73 10.72
CA ILE A 115 8.78 -23.49 9.94
C ILE A 115 7.44 -23.45 9.21
N GLU A 116 7.05 -24.56 8.61
CA GLU A 116 5.79 -24.71 7.90
C GLU A 116 4.61 -24.53 8.84
N LYS A 117 4.62 -25.17 10.02
CA LYS A 117 3.63 -24.94 11.07
C LYS A 117 3.51 -23.46 11.45
N ARG A 118 4.63 -22.75 11.62
CA ARG A 118 4.63 -21.31 11.91
C ARG A 118 4.14 -20.46 10.73
N ARG A 119 4.27 -20.93 9.50
CA ARG A 119 3.73 -20.25 8.30
C ARG A 119 2.22 -20.45 8.22
N THR A 120 1.73 -21.67 8.43
CA THR A 120 0.29 -21.97 8.41
C THR A 120 -0.43 -21.23 9.54
N GLU A 121 0.14 -21.18 10.75
CA GLU A 121 -0.43 -20.42 11.87
C GLU A 121 -0.53 -18.92 11.56
N ARG A 122 0.49 -18.32 10.93
CA ARG A 122 0.45 -16.92 10.50
C ARG A 122 -0.58 -16.68 9.40
N ALA A 123 -0.67 -17.59 8.43
CA ALA A 123 -1.67 -17.53 7.37
C ALA A 123 -3.09 -17.61 7.96
N GLU A 124 -3.31 -18.50 8.91
CA GLU A 124 -4.61 -18.67 9.57
C GLU A 124 -4.98 -17.47 10.44
N GLN A 125 -4.04 -16.93 11.21
CA GLN A 125 -4.25 -15.68 11.95
C GLN A 125 -4.63 -14.53 11.02
N GLN A 126 -4.00 -14.45 9.84
CA GLN A 126 -4.33 -13.43 8.86
C GLN A 126 -5.73 -13.65 8.28
N ARG A 127 -6.11 -14.89 7.96
CA ARG A 127 -7.46 -15.23 7.50
C ARG A 127 -8.52 -14.84 8.52
N ILE A 128 -8.34 -15.22 9.79
CA ILE A 128 -9.27 -14.87 10.88
C ILE A 128 -9.38 -13.34 11.04
N ARG A 129 -8.27 -12.59 10.94
CA ARG A 129 -8.30 -11.13 10.99
C ARG A 129 -9.07 -10.53 9.81
N THR A 130 -8.83 -11.01 8.60
CA THR A 130 -9.54 -10.55 7.39
C THR A 130 -11.02 -10.88 7.43
N GLU A 131 -11.39 -12.05 7.96
CA GLU A 131 -12.78 -12.48 8.09
C GLU A 131 -13.53 -11.65 9.14
N LYS A 132 -12.94 -11.45 10.32
CA LYS A 132 -13.52 -10.57 11.36
C LYS A 132 -13.65 -9.12 10.92
N GLU A 133 -12.71 -8.63 10.11
CA GLU A 133 -12.80 -7.28 9.55
C GLU A 133 -13.90 -7.19 8.48
N LYS A 134 -13.99 -8.19 7.60
CA LYS A 134 -15.06 -8.29 6.60
C LYS A 134 -16.44 -8.40 7.25
N GLU A 135 -16.58 -9.17 8.32
CA GLU A 135 -17.82 -9.30 9.09
C GLU A 135 -18.23 -7.97 9.74
N ARG A 136 -17.28 -7.24 10.34
CA ARG A 136 -17.54 -5.90 10.88
C ARG A 136 -18.00 -4.93 9.80
N GLN A 137 -17.33 -4.93 8.64
CA GLN A 137 -17.71 -4.10 7.50
C GLN A 137 -19.08 -4.49 6.95
N ALA A 138 -19.40 -5.78 6.88
CA ALA A 138 -20.70 -6.29 6.43
C ALA A 138 -21.82 -5.84 7.38
N ARG A 139 -21.65 -5.97 8.70
CA ARG A 139 -22.62 -5.47 9.69
C ARG A 139 -22.85 -3.96 9.58
N LEU A 140 -21.79 -3.18 9.39
CA LEU A 140 -21.91 -1.73 9.20
C LEU A 140 -22.61 -1.37 7.89
N ALA A 141 -22.38 -2.14 6.83
CA ALA A 141 -23.06 -1.98 5.55
C ALA A 141 -24.54 -2.35 5.64
N GLU A 142 -24.89 -3.44 6.32
CA GLU A 142 -26.26 -3.91 6.52
C GLU A 142 -27.07 -2.97 7.43
N GLU A 143 -26.50 -2.48 8.54
CA GLU A 143 -27.13 -1.48 9.41
C GLU A 143 -27.42 -0.18 8.64
N LYS A 144 -26.46 0.23 7.79
CA LYS A 144 -26.60 1.40 6.93
C LYS A 144 -27.67 1.16 5.86
N GLU A 145 -27.71 -0.02 5.26
CA GLU A 145 -28.71 -0.39 4.25
C GLU A 145 -30.12 -0.43 4.86
N ARG A 146 -30.29 -1.01 6.06
CA ARG A 146 -31.56 -1.00 6.79
C ARG A 146 -32.02 0.43 7.09
N ARG A 147 -31.11 1.29 7.56
CA ARG A 147 -31.40 2.72 7.80
C ARG A 147 -31.78 3.46 6.51
N GLU A 148 -31.10 3.17 5.40
CA GLU A 148 -31.42 3.76 4.10
C GLU A 148 -32.76 3.28 3.55
N GLN A 149 -33.12 2.01 3.74
CA GLN A 149 -34.43 1.46 3.35
C GLN A 149 -35.57 2.07 4.18
N GLU A 150 -35.38 2.26 5.48
CA GLU A 150 -36.35 2.95 6.35
C GLU A 150 -36.49 4.44 6.00
N GLU A 151 -35.39 5.15 5.75
CA GLU A 151 -35.41 6.55 5.31
C GLU A 151 -36.07 6.70 3.93
N GLN A 152 -35.89 5.73 3.02
CA GLN A 152 -36.58 5.70 1.73
C GLN A 152 -38.08 5.46 1.90
N ARG A 153 -38.50 4.52 2.75
CA ARG A 153 -39.93 4.29 3.04
C ARG A 153 -40.59 5.51 3.67
N LYS A 154 -39.97 6.11 4.69
CA LYS A 154 -40.47 7.35 5.32
C LYS A 154 -40.53 8.51 4.33
N LYS A 155 -39.56 8.62 3.43
CA LYS A 155 -39.58 9.66 2.39
C LYS A 155 -40.70 9.45 1.37
N LEU A 156 -40.99 8.20 0.97
CA LEU A 156 -42.11 7.90 0.07
C LEU A 156 -43.46 8.19 0.74
N ASP A 157 -43.62 7.86 2.02
CA ASP A 157 -44.82 8.20 2.79
C ASP A 157 -44.99 9.70 3.00
N GLU A 158 -43.91 10.43 3.30
CA GLU A 158 -43.91 11.90 3.41
C GLU A 158 -44.19 12.58 2.07
N ASP A 159 -43.63 12.09 0.96
CA ASP A 159 -43.93 12.61 -0.37
C ASP A 159 -45.36 12.28 -0.80
N ALA A 160 -45.92 11.14 -0.41
CA ALA A 160 -47.33 10.79 -0.64
C ALA A 160 -48.28 11.65 0.21
N LYS A 161 -47.97 11.88 1.49
CA LYS A 161 -48.72 12.80 2.36
C LYS A 161 -48.63 14.24 1.86
N LYS A 162 -47.44 14.71 1.47
CA LYS A 162 -47.25 16.04 0.86
C LYS A 162 -47.98 16.17 -0.46
N LYS A 163 -48.00 15.12 -1.30
CA LYS A 163 -48.79 15.11 -2.54
C LYS A 163 -50.27 15.25 -2.23
N LYS A 164 -50.82 14.50 -1.26
CA LYS A 164 -52.22 14.60 -0.81
C LYS A 164 -52.57 15.99 -0.29
N VAL A 165 -51.74 16.56 0.59
CA VAL A 165 -51.91 17.92 1.13
C VAL A 165 -51.77 18.99 0.04
N LEU A 166 -50.84 18.82 -0.90
CA LEU A 166 -50.64 19.75 -2.01
C LEU A 166 -51.79 19.71 -3.02
N THR A 167 -52.42 18.56 -3.28
CA THR A 167 -53.67 18.50 -4.08
C THR A 167 -54.84 19.22 -3.42
N ASN A 168 -54.93 19.21 -2.09
CA ASN A 168 -56.00 19.93 -1.38
C ASN A 168 -55.73 21.45 -1.32
N MET A 169 -54.46 21.88 -1.30
CA MET A 169 -54.05 23.30 -1.29
C MET A 169 -53.99 23.93 -2.70
N THR A 170 -53.80 23.13 -3.76
CA THR A 170 -53.62 23.61 -5.14
C THR A 170 -54.90 24.19 -5.77
N HIS A 171 -56.08 23.93 -5.19
CA HIS A 171 -57.31 24.54 -5.70
C HIS A 171 -57.50 26.02 -5.31
N GLN A 172 -56.67 26.60 -4.43
CA GLN A 172 -56.92 27.96 -3.91
C GLN A 172 -55.85 29.01 -4.18
N TYR A 173 -54.64 28.67 -4.64
CA TYR A 173 -53.66 29.70 -5.02
C TYR A 173 -52.82 29.28 -6.22
N GLY A 174 -53.16 29.87 -7.37
CA GLY A 174 -52.44 29.73 -8.61
C GLY A 174 -51.07 30.40 -8.56
N GLY A 175 -50.08 29.70 -9.12
CA GLY A 175 -48.77 30.24 -9.47
C GLY A 175 -47.77 30.24 -8.32
N ILE A 176 -46.51 29.90 -8.63
CA ILE A 176 -45.36 29.92 -7.72
C ILE A 176 -45.26 28.69 -6.81
N GLN A 177 -44.87 27.54 -7.36
CA GLN A 177 -43.94 26.57 -6.71
C GLN A 177 -43.70 25.30 -7.57
N GLN A 178 -43.36 25.45 -8.85
CA GLN A 178 -42.78 24.35 -9.63
C GLN A 178 -41.24 24.33 -9.52
N LYS A 179 -40.70 23.95 -8.36
CA LYS A 179 -39.28 23.50 -8.22
C LYS A 179 -39.14 22.36 -7.22
N GLY A 180 -40.05 21.38 -7.28
CA GLY A 180 -40.15 20.30 -6.29
C GLY A 180 -40.26 18.87 -6.84
N ARG A 181 -39.83 18.58 -8.07
CA ARG A 181 -39.76 17.18 -8.55
C ARG A 181 -38.54 16.47 -7.95
N LYS A 182 -38.66 15.91 -6.74
CA LYS A 182 -37.65 15.06 -6.08
C LYS A 182 -37.84 13.57 -6.42
N GLY A 183 -37.60 13.19 -7.68
CA GLY A 183 -37.36 11.80 -8.04
C GLY A 183 -35.90 11.45 -7.82
N ALA A 184 -35.62 10.38 -7.04
CA ALA A 184 -34.30 9.84 -6.67
C ALA A 184 -33.32 10.86 -6.05
N LYS A 185 -32.52 10.44 -5.05
CA LYS A 185 -31.44 11.28 -4.53
C LYS A 185 -30.41 11.39 -5.65
N LYS A 186 -30.52 12.42 -6.51
CA LYS A 186 -29.53 12.69 -7.56
C LYS A 186 -28.16 12.63 -6.89
N GLN A 187 -27.30 11.74 -7.39
CA GLN A 187 -25.94 11.59 -6.88
C GLN A 187 -25.32 12.97 -6.77
N THR A 188 -24.81 13.29 -5.58
CA THR A 188 -24.29 14.64 -5.33
C THR A 188 -23.18 14.95 -6.33
N GLU A 189 -23.08 16.19 -6.79
CA GLU A 189 -22.01 16.60 -7.75
C GLU A 189 -20.62 16.22 -7.24
N ARG A 190 -20.45 16.18 -5.90
CA ARG A 190 -19.25 15.72 -5.22
C ARG A 190 -18.94 14.24 -5.48
N GLU A 191 -19.95 13.37 -5.43
CA GLU A 191 -19.80 11.94 -5.69
C GLU A 191 -19.57 11.66 -7.17
N LYS A 192 -20.24 12.39 -8.07
CA LYS A 192 -19.99 12.28 -9.52
C LYS A 192 -18.55 12.67 -9.86
N LYS A 193 -18.06 13.79 -9.32
CA LYS A 193 -16.66 14.19 -9.49
C LYS A 193 -15.70 13.12 -8.98
N LYS A 194 -15.98 12.53 -7.80
CA LYS A 194 -15.14 11.46 -7.24
C LYS A 194 -15.14 10.21 -8.13
N LYS A 195 -16.31 9.82 -8.66
CA LYS A 195 -16.44 8.69 -9.58
C LYS A 195 -15.65 8.92 -10.88
N ILE A 196 -15.81 10.09 -11.51
CA ILE A 196 -15.10 10.44 -12.75
C ILE A 196 -13.58 10.50 -12.53
N LEU A 197 -13.13 11.05 -11.40
CA LEU A 197 -11.69 11.10 -11.10
C LEU A 197 -11.10 9.71 -10.81
N ALA A 198 -11.87 8.83 -10.17
CA ALA A 198 -11.44 7.45 -9.94
C ALA A 198 -11.34 6.67 -11.26
N GLU A 199 -12.29 6.87 -12.18
CA GLU A 199 -12.29 6.27 -13.52
C GLU A 199 -11.11 6.75 -14.38
N ARG A 200 -10.75 8.03 -14.29
CA ARG A 200 -9.58 8.59 -14.99
C ARG A 200 -8.23 8.14 -14.40
N ARG A 201 -8.22 7.62 -13.16
CA ARG A 201 -6.98 7.23 -12.47
C ARG A 201 -6.53 5.87 -12.98
N LYS A 202 -5.53 5.85 -13.86
CA LYS A 202 -4.86 4.62 -14.29
C LYS A 202 -3.96 4.10 -13.16
N PRO A 203 -4.19 2.89 -12.61
CA PRO A 203 -3.27 2.29 -11.66
C PRO A 203 -1.95 1.97 -12.37
N ILE A 204 -0.83 2.33 -11.75
CA ILE A 204 0.51 2.11 -12.30
C ILE A 204 1.12 0.94 -11.52
N ASN A 205 1.52 -0.12 -12.22
CA ASN A 205 2.29 -1.21 -11.65
C ASN A 205 3.78 -1.00 -11.98
N ILE A 206 4.63 -0.87 -10.97
CA ILE A 206 6.05 -0.49 -11.12
C ILE A 206 6.99 -1.64 -10.72
N ASP A 207 6.50 -2.67 -10.03
CA ASP A 207 7.35 -3.58 -9.24
C ASP A 207 8.14 -4.60 -10.08
N HIS A 208 7.80 -4.79 -11.36
CA HIS A 208 8.39 -5.83 -12.23
C HIS A 208 8.80 -5.33 -13.62
N LEU A 209 9.13 -4.04 -13.80
CA LEU A 209 9.52 -3.49 -15.10
C LEU A 209 11.04 -3.35 -15.26
N SER A 210 11.54 -3.56 -16.49
CA SER A 210 12.93 -3.29 -16.88
C SER A 210 13.20 -1.78 -17.01
N GLU A 211 14.48 -1.38 -16.92
CA GLU A 211 14.87 0.05 -16.93
C GLU A 211 14.37 0.81 -18.16
N ASP A 212 14.45 0.22 -19.35
CA ASP A 212 13.98 0.87 -20.58
C ASP A 212 12.46 1.07 -20.59
N LYS A 213 11.70 0.09 -20.08
CA LYS A 213 10.23 0.19 -19.95
C LYS A 213 9.83 1.23 -18.90
N LEU A 214 10.64 1.44 -17.87
CA LEU A 214 10.42 2.50 -16.88
C LEU A 214 10.63 3.89 -17.50
N LYS A 215 11.63 4.07 -18.37
CA LYS A 215 11.88 5.33 -19.11
C LYS A 215 10.74 5.66 -20.06
N GLU A 216 10.21 4.67 -20.77
CA GLU A 216 9.03 4.82 -21.62
C GLU A 216 7.80 5.22 -20.80
N LYS A 217 7.52 4.53 -19.68
CA LYS A 217 6.39 4.87 -18.80
C LYS A 217 6.51 6.25 -18.17
N ALA A 218 7.71 6.67 -17.79
CA ALA A 218 7.95 8.03 -17.30
C ALA A 218 7.63 9.07 -18.39
N SER A 219 8.06 8.82 -19.63
CA SER A 219 7.77 9.69 -20.77
C SER A 219 6.28 9.77 -21.08
N GLU A 220 5.57 8.64 -21.07
CA GLU A 220 4.11 8.59 -21.25
C GLU A 220 3.36 9.38 -20.16
N LEU A 221 3.75 9.23 -18.89
CA LEU A 221 3.15 9.96 -17.78
C LEU A 221 3.42 11.46 -17.87
N TRP A 222 4.61 11.84 -18.31
CA TRP A 222 4.96 13.23 -18.54
C TRP A 222 4.13 13.85 -19.67
N GLN A 223 3.98 13.15 -20.80
CA GLN A 223 3.10 13.60 -21.90
C GLN A 223 1.64 13.72 -21.43
N TRP A 224 1.14 12.76 -20.66
CA TRP A 224 -0.21 12.80 -20.10
C TRP A 224 -0.42 14.00 -19.16
N MET A 225 0.57 14.31 -18.32
CA MET A 225 0.54 15.49 -17.46
C MET A 225 0.48 16.78 -18.29
N MET A 226 1.33 16.91 -19.31
CA MET A 226 1.35 18.07 -20.20
C MET A 226 0.02 18.28 -20.92
N GLN A 227 -0.62 17.21 -21.39
CA GLN A 227 -1.93 17.29 -22.01
C GLN A 227 -2.99 17.83 -21.04
N LEU A 228 -3.03 17.32 -19.80
CA LEU A 228 -3.96 17.79 -18.78
C LEU A 228 -3.73 19.26 -18.40
N GLU A 229 -2.48 19.73 -18.39
CA GLU A 229 -2.16 21.14 -18.14
C GLU A 229 -2.64 22.05 -19.28
N ALA A 230 -2.46 21.62 -20.53
CA ALA A 230 -2.98 22.35 -21.69
C ALA A 230 -4.52 22.45 -21.66
N GLU A 231 -5.22 21.33 -21.42
CA GLU A 231 -6.68 21.32 -21.30
C GLU A 231 -7.18 22.22 -20.15
N LYS A 232 -6.48 22.21 -19.00
CA LYS A 232 -6.79 23.08 -17.88
C LYS A 232 -6.61 24.55 -18.24
N PHE A 233 -5.57 24.90 -18.99
CA PHE A 233 -5.32 26.27 -19.44
C PHE A 233 -6.45 26.77 -20.35
N ASP A 234 -6.82 25.99 -21.37
CA ASP A 234 -7.90 26.34 -22.29
C ASP A 234 -9.23 26.53 -21.58
N LEU A 235 -9.56 25.65 -20.63
CA LEU A 235 -10.79 25.75 -19.82
C LEU A 235 -10.77 26.99 -18.91
N SER A 236 -9.61 27.33 -18.35
CA SER A 236 -9.43 28.53 -17.52
C SER A 236 -9.66 29.80 -18.35
N GLU A 237 -9.10 29.89 -19.55
CA GLU A 237 -9.30 31.02 -20.45
C GLU A 237 -10.74 31.14 -20.94
N LYS A 238 -11.37 30.02 -21.32
CA LYS A 238 -12.81 29.98 -21.65
C LYS A 238 -13.68 30.48 -20.50
N LEU A 239 -13.38 30.08 -19.27
CA LEU A 239 -14.12 30.51 -18.08
C LEU A 239 -13.94 32.00 -17.78
N LYS A 240 -12.75 32.57 -18.05
CA LYS A 240 -12.53 34.03 -17.95
C LYS A 240 -13.38 34.80 -18.96
N ARG A 241 -13.44 34.34 -20.21
CA ARG A 241 -14.29 34.95 -21.26
C ARG A 241 -15.77 34.87 -20.90
N GLN A 242 -16.25 33.70 -20.51
CA GLN A 242 -17.65 33.51 -20.08
C GLN A 242 -18.03 34.43 -18.90
N LYS A 243 -17.12 34.64 -17.94
CA LYS A 243 -17.35 35.60 -16.84
C LYS A 243 -17.51 37.04 -17.36
N TYR A 244 -16.71 37.43 -18.34
CA TYR A 244 -16.82 38.76 -18.96
C TYR A 244 -18.15 38.90 -19.70
N ASP A 245 -18.51 37.93 -20.55
CA ASP A 245 -19.74 37.95 -21.34
C ASP A 245 -20.98 38.03 -20.44
N VAL A 246 -21.05 37.19 -19.41
CA VAL A 246 -22.15 37.22 -18.43
C VAL A 246 -22.19 38.57 -17.70
N SER A 247 -21.04 39.14 -17.34
CA SER A 247 -21.00 40.46 -16.68
C SER A 247 -21.44 41.59 -17.61
N ALA A 248 -21.10 41.52 -18.89
CA ALA A 248 -21.52 42.48 -19.91
C ALA A 248 -23.02 42.38 -20.18
N ASP A 249 -23.56 41.17 -20.30
CA ASP A 249 -24.99 40.93 -20.50
C ASP A 249 -25.82 41.43 -19.32
N ILE A 250 -25.36 41.20 -18.09
CA ILE A 250 -26.02 41.72 -16.88
C ILE A 250 -26.08 43.26 -16.92
N LYS A 251 -24.97 43.92 -17.28
CA LYS A 251 -24.93 45.38 -17.41
C LYS A 251 -25.87 45.89 -18.50
N LYS A 252 -25.92 45.21 -19.65
CA LYS A 252 -26.85 45.54 -20.75
C LYS A 252 -28.30 45.40 -20.33
N GLN A 253 -28.65 44.32 -19.63
CA GLN A 253 -30.00 44.11 -19.10
C GLN A 253 -30.39 45.20 -18.08
N GLN A 254 -29.46 45.59 -17.20
CA GLN A 254 -29.68 46.69 -16.27
C GLN A 254 -29.88 48.01 -17.02
N ASN A 255 -29.04 48.33 -18.00
CA ASN A 255 -29.16 49.56 -18.77
C ASN A 255 -30.47 49.63 -19.56
N ASN A 256 -30.88 48.52 -20.21
CA ASN A 256 -32.17 48.42 -20.88
C ASN A 256 -33.34 48.61 -19.91
N ARG A 257 -33.24 48.08 -18.67
CA ARG A 257 -34.24 48.30 -17.63
C ARG A 257 -34.29 49.78 -17.20
N PHE A 258 -33.15 50.43 -16.99
CA PHE A 258 -33.08 51.85 -16.68
C PHE A 258 -33.65 52.73 -17.79
N GLU A 259 -33.35 52.42 -19.06
CA GLU A 259 -33.94 53.14 -20.19
C GLU A 259 -35.44 52.95 -20.29
N SER A 260 -35.96 51.74 -20.05
CA SER A 260 -37.40 51.50 -20.05
C SER A 260 -38.13 52.28 -18.95
N LEU A 261 -37.48 52.50 -17.80
CA LEU A 261 -38.02 53.30 -16.71
C LEU A 261 -37.97 54.82 -16.98
N ARG A 262 -37.05 55.30 -17.83
CA ARG A 262 -37.01 56.71 -18.27
C ARG A 262 -38.03 57.05 -19.36
N ARG A 263 -38.57 56.05 -20.06
CA ARG A 263 -39.56 56.25 -21.14
C ARG A 263 -41.01 56.22 -20.65
N LEU A 264 -41.22 55.99 -19.35
CA LEU A 264 -42.50 56.13 -18.64
C LEU A 264 -42.52 57.48 -17.92
#